data_AF-A0A7C5Z2P2-F1
#
_entry.id   AF-A0A7C5Z2P2-F1
#
_cell.length_a   1.000
_cell.length_b   1.000
_cell.length_c   1.000
_cell.angle_alpha   90.00
_cell.angle_beta   90.00
_cell.angle_gamma   90.00
#
_symmetry.space_group_name_H-M   'P 1'
#
loop_
_entity.id
_entity.type
_entity.pdbx_description
1 polymer ?
#
loop_
_entity_poly.entity_id
_entity_poly.type
_entity_poly.pdbx_seq_one_letter_code
_entity_poly.pdbx_strand_id
1 'polypeptide(L)'
;MKVLLVHNEYQQPGGEDAVFRLERDLLTSFGHHVVTYVRTNHEISGHSKAGRISLLKQTIWAEDSRRDIARILTEERPDVVHVHNTFMRISPSIYAECRKSEVPVVQTLHNFRLLCPAATFYRSGRVCEDCVSGSLWNSVVHGCYRDSRPATAAVAAMLATHRRLDTWGSGISRFIALTEFARQKFIHGGFAAERISVK
;
A
#
# COMPACT_ATOMS: atom_id res chain seq x y z
N MET A 1 -19.45 13.56 5.99
CA MET A 1 -18.17 13.74 5.29
C MET A 1 -18.13 12.84 4.07
N LYS A 2 -17.38 13.23 3.03
CA LYS A 2 -17.11 12.44 1.84
C LYS A 2 -15.76 11.76 1.97
N VAL A 3 -15.74 10.43 1.88
CA VAL A 3 -14.54 9.60 2.05
C VAL A 3 -14.23 8.90 0.73
N LEU A 4 -12.99 9.04 0.23
CA LEU A 4 -12.49 8.23 -0.87
C LEU A 4 -11.75 7.01 -0.30
N LEU A 5 -12.33 5.83 -0.45
CA LEU A 5 -11.66 4.57 -0.12
C LEU A 5 -10.87 4.05 -1.32
N VAL A 6 -9.60 3.71 -1.09
CA VAL A 6 -8.69 3.20 -2.14
C VAL A 6 -8.21 1.80 -1.79
N HIS A 7 -8.41 0.85 -2.70
CA HIS A 7 -7.99 -0.53 -2.48
C HIS A 7 -7.60 -1.27 -3.75
N ASN A 8 -6.57 -2.10 -3.65
CA ASN A 8 -6.17 -3.01 -4.70
C ASN A 8 -6.53 -4.44 -4.28
N GLU A 9 -7.49 -5.05 -4.95
CA GLU A 9 -7.89 -6.44 -4.71
C GLU A 9 -6.82 -7.42 -5.19
N TYR A 10 -6.57 -8.43 -4.38
CA TYR A 10 -5.68 -9.53 -4.73
C TYR A 10 -6.36 -10.54 -5.66
N GLN A 11 -5.56 -11.38 -6.31
CA GLN A 11 -6.06 -12.48 -7.15
C GLN A 11 -6.83 -13.55 -6.35
N GLN A 12 -6.54 -13.65 -5.05
CA GLN A 12 -7.25 -14.49 -4.12
C GLN A 12 -7.86 -13.56 -3.06
N PRO A 13 -9.18 -13.63 -2.81
CA PRO A 13 -9.81 -12.84 -1.77
C PRO A 13 -9.10 -13.04 -0.44
N GLY A 14 -8.55 -11.97 0.11
CA GLY A 14 -7.81 -11.95 1.36
C GLY A 14 -8.57 -11.23 2.49
N GLY A 15 -8.01 -11.29 3.70
CA GLY A 15 -8.56 -10.55 4.84
C GLY A 15 -8.68 -9.05 4.60
N GLU A 16 -7.75 -8.46 3.84
CA GLU A 16 -7.76 -7.03 3.49
C GLU A 16 -9.00 -6.64 2.68
N ASP A 17 -9.45 -7.52 1.77
CA ASP A 17 -10.65 -7.28 0.94
C ASP A 17 -11.91 -7.32 1.81
N ALA A 18 -11.96 -8.21 2.80
CA ALA A 18 -13.07 -8.28 3.76
C ALA A 18 -13.11 -7.03 4.65
N VAL A 19 -11.96 -6.61 5.20
CA VAL A 19 -11.87 -5.38 6.02
C VAL A 19 -12.25 -4.15 5.21
N PHE A 20 -11.80 -4.03 3.95
CA PHE A 20 -12.19 -2.93 3.06
C PHE A 20 -13.71 -2.85 2.88
N ARG A 21 -14.38 -3.98 2.59
CA ARG A 21 -15.84 -4.01 2.44
C ARG A 21 -16.55 -3.65 3.74
N LEU A 22 -16.13 -4.23 4.86
CA LEU A 22 -16.72 -3.96 6.17
C LEU A 22 -16.56 -2.49 6.57
N GLU A 23 -15.41 -1.86 6.29
CA GLU A 23 -15.21 -0.44 6.59
C GLU A 23 -16.02 0.47 5.68
N ARG A 24 -16.14 0.14 4.38
CA ARG A 24 -17.05 0.85 3.48
C ARG A 24 -18.49 0.82 4.01
N ASP A 25 -18.97 -0.35 4.38
CA ASP A 25 -20.34 -0.55 4.84
C ASP A 25 -20.57 0.16 6.18
N LEU A 26 -19.59 0.10 7.09
CA LEU A 26 -19.63 0.82 8.36
C LEU A 26 -19.71 2.33 8.14
N LEU A 27 -18.78 2.92 7.38
CA LEU A 27 -18.76 4.36 7.10
C LEU A 27 -20.08 4.82 6.47
N THR A 28 -20.62 4.04 5.53
CA THR A 28 -21.91 4.32 4.89
C THR A 28 -23.06 4.27 5.91
N SER A 29 -23.07 3.27 6.80
CA SER A 29 -24.09 3.13 7.84
C SER A 29 -24.11 4.30 8.85
N PHE A 30 -22.95 4.95 9.05
CA PHE A 30 -22.81 6.16 9.86
C PHE A 30 -23.09 7.46 9.06
N GLY A 31 -23.66 7.36 7.84
CA GLY A 31 -24.10 8.51 7.05
C GLY A 31 -22.98 9.26 6.32
N HIS A 32 -21.80 8.65 6.19
CA HIS A 32 -20.74 9.22 5.34
C HIS A 32 -20.98 8.89 3.88
N HIS A 33 -20.62 9.82 2.99
CA HIS A 33 -20.67 9.57 1.55
C HIS A 33 -19.37 8.89 1.12
N VAL A 34 -19.44 7.62 0.74
CA VAL A 34 -18.26 6.82 0.41
C VAL A 34 -18.11 6.67 -1.09
N VAL A 35 -17.01 7.18 -1.63
CA VAL A 35 -16.56 6.92 -3.01
C VAL A 35 -15.46 5.86 -2.95
N THR A 36 -15.47 4.89 -3.86
CA THR A 36 -14.46 3.83 -3.90
C THR A 36 -13.65 3.87 -5.18
N TYR A 37 -12.32 3.79 -5.07
CA TYR A 37 -11.42 3.49 -6.16
C TYR A 37 -10.79 2.11 -5.94
N VAL A 38 -11.23 1.13 -6.74
CA VAL A 38 -10.77 -0.25 -6.64
C VAL A 38 -10.10 -0.68 -7.94
N ARG A 39 -8.93 -1.31 -7.81
CA ARG A 39 -8.24 -1.98 -8.92
C ARG A 39 -8.09 -3.45 -8.58
N THR A 40 -8.10 -4.29 -9.61
CA THR A 40 -7.88 -5.73 -9.45
C THR A 40 -6.60 -6.20 -10.13
N ASN A 41 -5.98 -7.20 -9.51
CA ASN A 41 -4.86 -7.96 -10.06
C ASN A 41 -5.32 -9.21 -10.85
N HIS A 42 -6.63 -9.40 -11.06
CA HIS A 42 -7.19 -10.57 -11.77
C HIS A 42 -6.78 -10.65 -13.25
N GLU A 43 -6.48 -9.53 -13.90
CA GLU A 43 -6.06 -9.49 -15.33
C GLU A 43 -4.57 -9.82 -15.55
N ILE A 44 -3.81 -10.17 -14.51
CA ILE A 44 -2.36 -10.47 -14.59
C ILE A 44 -2.09 -11.87 -15.20
N SER A 45 -3.09 -12.52 -15.79
CA SER A 45 -2.99 -13.78 -16.55
C SER A 45 -2.44 -13.59 -17.99
N GLY A 46 -1.80 -12.45 -18.29
CA GLY A 46 -1.04 -12.26 -19.52
C GLY A 46 0.32 -12.98 -19.46
N HIS A 47 0.42 -14.13 -20.11
CA HIS A 47 1.62 -15.00 -20.14
C HIS A 47 2.84 -14.39 -20.88
N SER A 48 2.79 -13.13 -21.31
CA SER A 48 3.87 -12.49 -22.07
C SER A 48 4.93 -11.86 -21.16
N LYS A 49 6.21 -12.00 -21.52
CA LYS A 49 7.35 -11.38 -20.80
C LYS A 49 7.20 -9.85 -20.71
N ALA A 50 6.62 -9.23 -21.74
CA ALA A 50 6.35 -7.79 -21.78
C ALA A 50 5.30 -7.36 -20.72
N GLY A 51 4.23 -8.14 -20.54
CA GLY A 51 3.20 -7.88 -19.52
C GLY A 51 3.77 -7.90 -18.10
N ARG A 52 4.70 -8.83 -17.82
CA ARG A 52 5.40 -8.90 -16.52
C ARG A 52 6.26 -7.66 -16.27
N ILE A 53 7.04 -7.20 -17.26
CA ILE A 53 7.88 -6.00 -17.09
C ILE A 53 7.02 -4.76 -16.86
N SER A 54 5.91 -4.62 -17.59
CA SER A 54 4.95 -3.53 -17.39
C SER A 54 4.39 -3.52 -15.96
N LEU A 55 4.05 -4.69 -15.43
CA LEU A 55 3.56 -4.84 -14.05
C LEU A 55 4.61 -4.41 -13.01
N LEU A 56 5.88 -4.77 -13.22
CA LEU A 56 6.96 -4.38 -12.31
C LEU A 56 7.14 -2.85 -12.32
N LYS A 57 7.03 -2.21 -13.49
CA LYS A 57 7.06 -0.74 -13.59
C LYS A 57 5.86 -0.10 -12.89
N GLN A 58 4.65 -0.61 -13.12
CA GLN A 58 3.43 -0.13 -12.46
C GLN A 58 3.51 -0.28 -10.94
N THR A 59 4.12 -1.35 -10.44
CA THR A 59 4.31 -1.55 -8.99
C THR A 59 5.09 -0.40 -8.37
N ILE A 60 6.13 0.10 -9.06
CA ILE A 60 6.92 1.25 -8.62
C ILE A 60 6.14 2.55 -8.86
N TRP A 61 5.55 2.71 -10.04
CA TRP A 61 4.85 3.93 -10.41
C TRP A 61 3.73 3.65 -11.42
N ALA A 62 2.49 3.67 -10.96
CA ALA A 62 1.30 3.50 -11.80
C ALA A 62 0.72 4.87 -12.20
N GLU A 63 1.11 5.35 -13.37
CA GLU A 63 0.68 6.66 -13.88
C GLU A 63 -0.81 6.68 -14.27
N ASP A 64 -1.36 5.53 -14.69
CA ASP A 64 -2.79 5.38 -14.93
C ASP A 64 -3.61 5.59 -13.64
N SER A 65 -3.21 4.92 -12.56
CA SER A 65 -3.87 5.06 -11.27
C SER A 65 -3.68 6.45 -10.65
N ARG A 66 -2.51 7.05 -10.86
CA ARG A 66 -2.24 8.44 -10.47
C ARG A 66 -3.21 9.42 -11.16
N ARG A 67 -3.39 9.31 -12.48
CA ARG A 67 -4.33 10.16 -13.24
C ARG A 67 -5.78 9.95 -12.82
N ASP A 68 -6.18 8.70 -12.57
CA ASP A 68 -7.52 8.40 -12.08
C ASP A 68 -7.78 9.04 -10.71
N ILE A 69 -6.83 8.91 -9.78
CA ILE A 69 -6.93 9.56 -8.46
C ILE A 69 -6.99 11.09 -8.60
N ALA A 70 -6.16 11.70 -9.44
CA ALA A 70 -6.21 13.15 -9.66
C ALA A 70 -7.58 13.61 -10.18
N ARG A 71 -8.17 12.85 -11.10
CA ARG A 71 -9.53 13.11 -11.62
C ARG A 71 -10.58 12.99 -10.53
N ILE A 72 -10.56 11.90 -9.75
CA ILE A 72 -11.51 11.68 -8.64
C ILE A 72 -11.37 12.79 -7.59
N LEU A 73 -10.15 13.18 -7.22
CA LEU A 73 -9.94 14.26 -6.25
C LEU A 73 -10.54 15.60 -6.74
N THR A 74 -10.51 15.85 -8.04
CA THR A 74 -11.08 17.07 -8.66
C THR A 74 -12.61 17.03 -8.75
N GLU A 75 -13.16 15.89 -9.19
CA GLU A 75 -14.59 15.69 -9.41
C GLU A 75 -15.34 15.51 -8.09
N GLU A 76 -14.83 14.64 -7.21
CA GLU A 76 -15.51 14.26 -5.98
C GLU A 76 -15.18 15.17 -4.81
N ARG A 77 -13.98 15.76 -4.75
CA ARG A 77 -13.52 16.59 -3.62
C ARG A 77 -13.78 15.92 -2.26
N PRO A 78 -13.23 14.72 -2.01
CA PRO A 78 -13.39 14.04 -0.74
C PRO A 78 -12.75 14.84 0.41
N ASP A 79 -13.32 14.75 1.60
CA ASP A 79 -12.77 15.35 2.81
C ASP A 79 -11.51 14.58 3.29
N VAL A 80 -11.46 13.27 3.00
CA VAL A 80 -10.34 12.39 3.37
C VAL A 80 -10.21 11.23 2.38
N VAL A 81 -8.97 10.84 2.09
CA VAL A 81 -8.66 9.60 1.37
C VAL A 81 -8.22 8.55 2.38
N HIS A 82 -8.85 7.38 2.39
CA HIS A 82 -8.45 6.27 3.23
C HIS A 82 -8.01 5.09 2.36
N VAL A 83 -6.72 4.80 2.42
CA VAL A 83 -6.04 3.81 1.59
C VAL A 83 -5.82 2.52 2.38
N HIS A 84 -6.24 1.41 1.80
CA HIS A 84 -6.05 0.07 2.36
C HIS A 84 -4.83 -0.60 1.72
N ASN A 85 -4.79 -0.61 0.40
CA ASN A 85 -3.73 -1.28 -0.33
C ASN A 85 -3.49 -0.58 -1.68
N THR A 86 -2.24 -0.22 -1.95
CA THR A 86 -1.83 0.31 -3.26
C THR A 86 -1.12 -0.71 -4.13
N PHE A 87 -0.78 -1.87 -3.58
CA PHE A 87 0.01 -2.90 -4.25
C PHE A 87 -0.89 -3.83 -5.08
N MET A 88 -0.74 -4.00 -6.39
CA MET A 88 0.38 -3.63 -7.29
C MET A 88 -0.01 -2.60 -8.37
N ARG A 89 -1.30 -2.42 -8.66
CA ARG A 89 -1.77 -1.64 -9.83
C ARG A 89 -1.98 -0.17 -9.52
N ILE A 90 -2.11 0.19 -8.24
CA ILE A 90 -2.34 1.57 -7.81
C ILE A 90 -1.01 2.29 -7.54
N SER A 91 -0.05 1.59 -6.94
CA SER A 91 1.25 2.06 -6.47
C SER A 91 1.18 3.22 -5.45
N PRO A 92 2.25 3.49 -4.69
CA PRO A 92 2.29 4.66 -3.82
C PRO A 92 2.35 6.01 -4.56
N SER A 93 2.41 6.06 -5.90
CA SER A 93 2.43 7.32 -6.65
C SER A 93 1.21 8.21 -6.39
N ILE A 94 0.07 7.61 -6.00
CA ILE A 94 -1.19 8.33 -5.76
C ILE A 94 -1.12 9.34 -4.61
N TYR A 95 -0.19 9.15 -3.65
CA TYR A 95 -0.06 10.06 -2.51
C TYR A 95 0.44 11.44 -2.93
N ALA A 96 1.16 11.53 -4.05
CA ALA A 96 1.58 12.82 -4.61
C ALA A 96 0.37 13.67 -5.05
N GLU A 97 -0.65 13.03 -5.63
CA GLU A 97 -1.87 13.74 -6.05
C GLU A 97 -2.74 14.12 -4.86
N CYS A 98 -2.85 13.25 -3.86
CA CYS A 98 -3.58 13.60 -2.62
C CYS A 98 -2.97 14.83 -1.94
N ARG A 99 -1.62 14.89 -1.87
CA ARG A 99 -0.89 16.04 -1.34
C ARG A 99 -1.11 17.29 -2.18
N LYS A 100 -1.03 17.18 -3.51
CA LYS A 100 -1.24 18.30 -4.42
C LYS A 100 -2.65 18.88 -4.32
N SER A 101 -3.65 18.03 -4.07
CA SER A 101 -5.04 18.43 -3.84
C SER A 101 -5.33 18.84 -2.38
N GLU A 102 -4.31 18.83 -1.51
CA GLU A 102 -4.42 19.17 -0.08
C GLU A 102 -5.47 18.33 0.69
N VAL A 103 -5.75 17.12 0.20
CA VAL A 103 -6.69 16.19 0.86
C VAL A 103 -5.92 15.30 1.84
N PRO A 104 -6.29 15.25 3.13
CA PRO A 104 -5.61 14.42 4.11
C PRO A 104 -5.77 12.94 3.79
N VAL A 105 -4.72 12.16 4.07
CA VAL A 105 -4.67 10.73 3.77
C VAL A 105 -4.52 9.90 5.04
N VAL A 106 -5.35 8.87 5.16
CA VAL A 106 -5.23 7.83 6.18
C VAL A 106 -4.83 6.52 5.51
N GLN A 107 -3.82 5.82 6.01
CA GLN A 107 -3.41 4.50 5.50
C GLN A 107 -3.61 3.43 6.58
N THR A 108 -4.38 2.39 6.27
CA THR A 108 -4.41 1.19 7.11
C THR A 108 -3.22 0.28 6.80
N LEU A 109 -2.53 -0.17 7.84
CA LEU A 109 -1.35 -1.02 7.78
C LEU A 109 -1.76 -2.48 8.02
N HIS A 110 -2.29 -3.13 6.97
CA HIS A 110 -2.75 -4.52 7.04
C HIS A 110 -1.64 -5.55 7.25
N ASN A 111 -0.41 -5.20 6.84
CA ASN A 111 0.75 -6.08 6.87
C ASN A 111 2.03 -5.23 6.88
N PHE A 112 3.20 -5.87 6.91
CA PHE A 112 4.50 -5.20 7.03
C PHE A 112 5.12 -4.78 5.69
N ARG A 113 4.34 -4.67 4.60
CA ARG A 113 4.90 -4.49 3.25
C ARG A 113 5.71 -3.22 3.07
N LEU A 114 5.38 -2.13 3.76
CA LEU A 114 6.16 -0.89 3.68
C LEU A 114 7.58 -1.06 4.28
N LEU A 115 7.77 -2.08 5.12
CA LEU A 115 9.05 -2.41 5.74
C LEU A 115 9.76 -3.58 5.06
N CYS A 116 9.01 -4.60 4.63
CA CYS A 116 9.53 -5.87 4.11
C CYS A 116 8.80 -6.32 2.85
N PRO A 117 9.51 -6.67 1.76
CA PRO A 117 8.88 -7.23 0.56
C PRO A 117 8.07 -8.52 0.77
N ALA A 118 8.39 -9.31 1.80
CA ALA A 118 7.61 -10.48 2.20
C ALA A 118 6.26 -10.13 2.85
N ALA A 119 6.13 -8.91 3.37
CA ALA A 119 5.00 -8.39 4.16
C ALA A 119 4.70 -9.10 5.50
N THR A 120 5.46 -10.12 5.89
CA THR A 120 5.17 -10.96 7.06
C THR A 120 6.23 -10.94 8.17
N PHE A 121 7.45 -10.45 7.89
CA PHE A 121 8.63 -10.65 8.76
C PHE A 121 8.89 -12.11 9.13
N TYR A 122 8.56 -13.04 8.24
CA TYR A 122 8.74 -14.46 8.46
C TYR A 122 9.44 -15.10 7.27
N ARG A 123 10.47 -15.91 7.55
CA ARG A 123 11.23 -16.63 6.53
C ARG A 123 11.77 -17.92 7.12
N SER A 124 11.58 -19.04 6.42
CA SER A 124 12.17 -20.35 6.78
C SER A 124 11.90 -20.78 8.23
N GLY A 125 10.65 -20.68 8.68
CA GLY A 125 10.26 -21.18 10.01
C GLY A 125 10.58 -20.24 11.18
N ARG A 126 11.10 -19.03 10.91
CA ARG A 126 11.50 -18.09 11.96
C ARG A 126 11.14 -16.65 11.63
N VAL A 127 11.05 -15.84 12.69
CA VAL A 127 10.98 -14.38 12.58
C VAL A 127 12.24 -13.87 11.87
N CYS A 128 12.07 -12.95 10.94
CA CYS A 128 13.10 -12.40 10.08
C CYS A 128 12.96 -10.89 9.94
N GLU A 129 13.97 -10.15 10.41
CA GLU A 129 13.97 -8.67 10.40
C GLU A 129 15.14 -8.07 9.62
N ASP A 130 15.88 -8.90 8.86
CA ASP A 130 17.07 -8.51 8.11
C ASP A 130 16.86 -7.30 7.16
N CYS A 131 15.63 -7.06 6.72
CA CYS A 131 15.28 -5.93 5.84
C CYS A 131 15.08 -4.61 6.59
N VAL A 132 14.78 -4.67 7.89
CA VAL A 132 14.59 -3.50 8.75
C VAL A 132 15.92 -3.10 9.38
N SER A 133 16.67 -4.08 9.89
CA SER A 133 17.99 -3.85 10.50
C SER A 133 19.10 -3.64 9.46
N GLY A 134 18.88 -4.09 8.22
CA GLY A 134 19.85 -4.03 7.14
C GLY A 134 19.28 -3.45 5.85
N SER A 135 19.48 -4.17 4.75
CA SER A 135 19.08 -3.72 3.42
C SER A 135 17.89 -4.51 2.88
N LEU A 136 17.05 -3.84 2.09
CA LEU A 136 16.02 -4.50 1.28
C LEU A 136 16.62 -5.55 0.33
N TRP A 137 17.91 -5.46 -0.01
CA TRP A 137 18.61 -6.47 -0.81
C TRP A 137 18.56 -7.87 -0.20
N ASN A 138 18.48 -7.98 1.13
CA ASN A 138 18.33 -9.25 1.82
C ASN A 138 17.09 -10.00 1.31
N SER A 139 15.97 -9.30 1.10
CA SER A 139 14.78 -9.92 0.52
C SER A 139 14.99 -10.46 -0.89
N VAL A 140 15.79 -9.76 -1.71
CA VAL A 140 16.05 -10.11 -3.12
C VAL A 140 16.90 -11.36 -3.22
N VAL A 141 17.97 -11.46 -2.41
CA VAL A 141 18.82 -12.65 -2.31
C VAL A 141 17.99 -13.89 -2.00
N HIS A 142 17.04 -13.75 -1.08
CA HIS A 142 16.16 -14.82 -0.63
C HIS A 142 14.88 -15.00 -1.45
N GLY A 143 14.62 -14.16 -2.45
CA GLY A 143 13.42 -14.26 -3.28
C GLY A 143 12.10 -14.18 -2.49
N CYS A 144 12.05 -13.38 -1.41
CA CYS A 144 10.98 -13.43 -0.41
C CYS A 144 9.56 -13.11 -0.93
N TYR A 145 9.41 -12.59 -2.15
CA TYR A 145 8.11 -12.41 -2.79
C TYR A 145 7.89 -13.46 -3.89
N ARG A 146 6.91 -14.34 -3.67
CA ARG A 146 6.51 -15.44 -4.59
C ARG A 146 7.69 -16.32 -5.03
N ASP A 147 8.64 -16.57 -4.14
CA ASP A 147 9.86 -17.37 -4.39
C ASP A 147 10.63 -16.91 -5.64
N SER A 148 10.57 -15.61 -5.95
CA SER A 148 11.07 -15.05 -7.20
C SER A 148 11.93 -13.84 -6.95
N ARG A 149 13.24 -13.97 -7.20
CA ARG A 149 14.21 -12.88 -7.04
C ARG A 149 13.87 -11.66 -7.91
N PRO A 150 13.53 -11.79 -9.21
CA PRO A 150 13.16 -10.64 -10.03
C PRO A 150 11.89 -9.93 -9.54
N ALA A 151 10.87 -10.69 -9.12
CA ALA A 151 9.64 -10.10 -8.58
C ALA A 151 9.93 -9.39 -7.26
N THR A 152 10.73 -10.01 -6.38
CA THR A 152 11.16 -9.41 -5.11
C THR A 152 11.98 -8.14 -5.33
N ALA A 153 12.87 -8.12 -6.34
CA ALA A 153 13.64 -6.94 -6.70
C ALA A 153 12.74 -5.76 -7.09
N ALA A 154 11.64 -6.00 -7.80
CA ALA A 154 10.70 -4.92 -8.12
C ALA A 154 9.97 -4.38 -6.89
N VAL A 155 9.55 -5.24 -5.95
CA VAL A 155 8.95 -4.80 -4.69
C VAL A 155 9.99 -4.01 -3.85
N ALA A 156 11.22 -4.51 -3.76
CA ALA A 156 12.31 -3.82 -3.08
C ALA A 156 12.62 -2.45 -3.73
N ALA A 157 12.64 -2.36 -5.06
CA ALA A 157 12.85 -1.13 -5.80
C ALA A 157 11.71 -0.12 -5.60
N MET A 158 10.45 -0.58 -5.56
CA MET A 158 9.29 0.23 -5.19
C MET A 158 9.50 0.84 -3.81
N LEU A 159 9.84 0.00 -2.81
CA LEU A 159 10.06 0.47 -1.45
C LEU A 159 11.22 1.46 -1.38
N ALA A 160 12.37 1.15 -1.99
CA ALA A 160 13.54 2.02 -1.99
C ALA A 160 13.25 3.37 -2.64
N THR A 161 12.54 3.38 -3.77
CA THR A 161 12.11 4.61 -4.46
C THR A 161 11.24 5.48 -3.55
N HIS A 162 10.20 4.90 -2.94
CA HIS A 162 9.27 5.66 -2.10
C HIS A 162 9.83 6.05 -0.74
N ARG A 163 10.83 5.33 -0.20
CA ARG A 163 11.65 5.79 0.94
C ARG A 163 12.46 7.02 0.56
N ARG A 164 13.14 6.98 -0.59
CA ARG A 164 13.97 8.10 -1.07
C ARG A 164 13.14 9.36 -1.36
N LEU A 165 11.92 9.19 -1.88
CA LEU A 165 10.98 10.29 -2.15
C LEU A 165 10.18 10.74 -0.92
N ASP A 166 10.44 10.15 0.25
CA ASP A 166 9.66 10.38 1.48
C ASP A 166 8.13 10.27 1.26
N THR A 167 7.70 9.35 0.40
CA THR A 167 6.30 9.30 -0.06
C THR A 167 5.33 9.11 1.10
N TRP A 168 5.66 8.24 2.06
CA TRP A 168 4.81 8.01 3.22
C TRP A 168 4.97 9.07 4.30
N GLY A 169 6.18 9.61 4.49
CA GLY A 169 6.44 10.65 5.48
C GLY A 169 5.74 11.96 5.12
N SER A 170 5.77 12.38 3.86
CA SER A 170 5.13 13.64 3.45
C SER A 170 3.75 13.46 2.81
N GLY A 171 3.33 12.23 2.46
CA GLY A 171 2.08 11.97 1.72
C GLY A 171 0.92 11.39 2.54
N ILE A 172 1.16 11.02 3.80
CA ILE A 172 0.14 10.37 4.64
C ILE A 172 -0.07 11.19 5.91
N SER A 173 -1.29 11.59 6.24
CA SER A 173 -1.57 12.34 7.46
C SER A 173 -1.55 11.43 8.69
N ARG A 174 -2.12 10.21 8.59
CA ARG A 174 -2.19 9.25 9.71
C ARG A 174 -2.15 7.80 9.22
N PHE A 175 -1.57 6.93 10.03
CA PHE A 175 -1.59 5.50 9.85
C PHE A 175 -2.50 4.85 10.89
N ILE A 176 -3.17 3.77 10.49
CA ILE A 176 -3.93 2.89 11.37
C ILE A 176 -3.22 1.53 11.38
N ALA A 177 -2.65 1.15 12.52
CA ALA A 177 -2.15 -0.19 12.77
C ALA A 177 -3.26 -1.08 13.34
N LEU A 178 -3.23 -2.38 13.03
CA LEU A 178 -4.24 -3.34 13.51
C LEU A 178 -3.96 -3.90 14.91
N THR A 179 -2.74 -3.68 15.43
CA THR A 179 -2.32 -4.13 16.75
C THR A 179 -1.22 -3.21 17.27
N GLU A 180 -1.03 -3.18 18.59
CA GLU A 180 0.11 -2.48 19.20
C GLU A 180 1.44 -3.10 18.73
N PHE A 181 1.49 -4.43 18.54
CA PHE A 181 2.65 -5.10 17.97
C PHE A 181 3.03 -4.53 16.59
N ALA A 182 2.05 -4.41 15.69
CA ALA A 182 2.28 -3.83 14.37
C ALA A 182 2.74 -2.38 14.48
N ARG A 183 2.09 -1.57 15.33
CA ARG A 183 2.49 -0.19 15.61
C ARG A 183 3.96 -0.09 16.02
N GLN A 184 4.39 -0.90 16.99
CA GLN A 184 5.78 -0.91 17.46
C GLN A 184 6.77 -1.31 16.36
N LYS A 185 6.41 -2.27 15.49
CA LYS A 185 7.25 -2.63 14.34
C LYS A 185 7.41 -1.50 13.33
N PHE A 186 6.35 -0.74 13.06
CA PHE A 186 6.43 0.43 12.19
C PHE A 186 7.24 1.58 12.81
N ILE A 187 7.12 1.81 14.11
CA ILE A 187 7.96 2.77 14.83
C ILE A 187 9.43 2.37 14.75
N HIS A 188 9.75 1.09 15.02
CA HIS A 188 11.10 0.56 14.87
C HIS A 188 11.62 0.68 13.42
N GLY A 189 10.73 0.56 12.44
CA GLY A 189 11.01 0.76 11.02
C GLY A 189 11.15 2.22 10.58
N GLY A 190 11.11 3.18 11.50
CA GLY A 190 11.35 4.61 11.24
C GLY A 190 10.10 5.46 11.01
N PHE A 191 8.89 4.94 11.27
CA PHE A 191 7.67 5.73 11.18
C PHE A 191 7.43 6.49 12.49
N ALA A 192 6.93 7.73 12.38
CA ALA A 192 6.72 8.59 13.55
C ALA A 192 5.54 8.10 14.42
N ALA A 193 5.79 7.91 15.71
CA ALA A 193 4.87 7.25 16.64
C ALA A 193 3.54 7.99 16.84
N GLU A 194 3.58 9.32 16.79
CA GLU A 194 2.43 10.23 16.92
C GLU A 194 1.50 10.17 15.70
N ARG A 195 1.98 9.66 14.57
CA ARG A 195 1.22 9.49 13.33
C ARG A 195 0.59 8.11 13.18
N ILE A 196 0.78 7.20 14.14
CA ILE A 196 0.21 5.84 14.09
C ILE A 196 -0.77 5.66 15.25
N SER A 197 -2.03 5.36 14.91
CA SER A 197 -3.09 4.96 15.85
C SER A 197 -3.35 3.46 15.74
N VAL A 198 -3.79 2.83 16.83
CA VAL A 198 -4.27 1.44 16.83
C VAL A 198 -5.78 1.46 16.88
N LYS A 199 -6.42 0.59 16.09
CA LYS A 199 -7.86 0.32 16.16
C LYS A 199 -8.12 -1.09 16.66
#